data_AF-A0A966K6U8-F1
#
_entry.id   AF-A0A966K6U8-F1
#
_cell.length_a   1.000
_cell.length_b   1.000
_cell.length_c   1.000
_cell.angle_alpha   90.00
_cell.angle_beta   90.00
_cell.angle_gamma   90.00
#
_symmetry.space_group_name_H-M   'P 1'
#
loop_
_entity.id
_entity.type
_entity.pdbx_description
1 polymer ?
#
loop_
_entity_poly.entity_id
_entity_poly.type
_entity_poly.pdbx_seq_one_letter_code
_entity_poly.pdbx_strand_id
1 'polypeptide(L)'
;MKTLNVSLGERSYPIYIGSGLLKQSELFKPWITGKSVFVVTNTTVGPLYSQSLIQTISNDAKSVHEIVLPDGESYKDWITLQKIFDALLTYGADRKSVLIALGGGVIGDMVGFAAASFMRGIR
;
A
#
# COMPACT_ATOMS: atom_id res chain seq x y z
N MET A 1 -10.13 1.43 -19.51
CA MET A 1 -10.25 1.27 -18.05
C MET A 1 -11.69 0.87 -17.74
N LYS A 2 -11.90 -0.21 -17.00
CA LYS A 2 -13.21 -0.59 -16.42
C LYS A 2 -13.17 -0.28 -14.92
N THR A 3 -14.30 0.14 -14.37
CA THR A 3 -14.44 0.42 -12.93
C THR A 3 -15.53 -0.46 -12.36
N LEU A 4 -15.22 -1.22 -11.32
CA LEU A 4 -16.18 -1.99 -10.53
C LEU A 4 -16.31 -1.34 -9.16
N ASN A 5 -17.51 -0.89 -8.80
CA ASN A 5 -17.76 -0.34 -7.46
C ASN A 5 -18.23 -1.45 -6.54
N VAL A 6 -17.48 -1.71 -5.47
CA VAL A 6 -17.86 -2.69 -4.45
C VAL A 6 -18.72 -1.98 -3.41
N SER A 7 -19.99 -2.36 -3.31
CA SER A 7 -20.96 -1.74 -2.41
C SER A 7 -20.90 -2.35 -1.01
N LEU A 8 -20.26 -1.64 -0.07
CA LEU A 8 -20.10 -2.03 1.34
C LEU A 8 -20.56 -0.91 2.30
N GLY A 9 -21.54 -0.10 1.87
CA GLY A 9 -22.01 1.07 2.61
C GLY A 9 -20.93 2.14 2.69
N GLU A 10 -20.63 2.63 3.90
CA GLU A 10 -19.58 3.63 4.15
C GLU A 10 -18.18 3.17 3.73
N ARG A 11 -17.96 1.86 3.55
CA ARG A 11 -16.67 1.28 3.14
C ARG A 11 -16.63 0.93 1.65
N SER A 12 -17.56 1.44 0.86
CA SER A 12 -17.58 1.18 -0.58
C SER A 12 -16.32 1.74 -1.24
N TYR A 13 -15.75 1.01 -2.19
CA TYR A 13 -14.54 1.42 -2.90
C TYR A 13 -14.57 1.00 -4.38
N PRO A 14 -13.90 1.75 -5.27
CA PRO A 14 -13.75 1.39 -6.66
C PRO A 14 -12.58 0.41 -6.86
N ILE A 15 -12.75 -0.51 -7.81
CA ILE A 15 -11.69 -1.34 -8.37
C ILE A 15 -11.49 -0.90 -9.82
N TYR A 16 -10.32 -0.37 -10.13
CA TYR A 16 -9.94 0.05 -11.49
C TYR A 16 -9.18 -1.09 -12.19
N ILE A 17 -9.64 -1.48 -13.39
CA ILE A 17 -9.06 -2.57 -14.16
C ILE A 17 -8.70 -2.06 -15.57
N GLY A 18 -7.43 -2.19 -15.94
CA GLY A 18 -6.93 -1.73 -17.24
C GLY A 18 -5.41 -1.71 -17.31
N SER A 19 -4.89 -1.32 -18.48
CA SER A 19 -3.46 -1.23 -18.75
C SER A 19 -2.92 0.16 -18.42
N GLY A 20 -1.68 0.22 -17.91
CA GLY A 20 -0.98 1.49 -17.66
C GLY A 20 -1.50 2.33 -16.48
N LEU A 21 -2.40 1.79 -15.65
CA LEU A 21 -3.04 2.53 -14.55
C LEU A 21 -2.05 2.95 -13.45
N LEU A 22 -0.92 2.24 -13.30
CA LEU A 22 0.08 2.57 -12.29
C LEU A 22 0.68 3.98 -12.47
N LYS A 23 0.62 4.53 -13.69
CA LYS A 23 1.15 5.87 -14.05
C LYS A 23 0.11 6.99 -13.99
N GLN A 24 -1.12 6.68 -13.57
CA GLN A 24 -2.25 7.59 -13.53
C GLN A 24 -2.44 8.12 -12.11
N SER A 25 -1.79 9.24 -11.78
CA SER A 25 -1.78 9.79 -10.41
C SER A 25 -3.18 10.15 -9.90
N GLU A 26 -4.09 10.54 -10.78
CA GLU A 26 -5.48 10.85 -10.50
C GLU A 26 -6.25 9.72 -9.81
N LEU A 27 -5.87 8.45 -10.04
CA LEU A 27 -6.49 7.30 -9.40
C LEU A 27 -6.09 7.16 -7.93
N PHE A 28 -4.92 7.69 -7.56
CA PHE A 28 -4.37 7.62 -6.21
C PHE A 28 -4.73 8.84 -5.37
N LYS A 29 -4.78 10.03 -5.98
CA LYS A 29 -5.04 11.32 -5.31
C LYS A 29 -6.13 11.28 -4.23
N PRO A 30 -7.34 10.76 -4.48
CA PRO A 30 -8.41 10.73 -3.46
C PRO A 30 -8.03 10.02 -2.16
N TRP A 31 -7.04 9.13 -2.22
CA TRP A 31 -6.62 8.28 -1.12
C TRP A 31 -5.40 8.83 -0.38
N ILE A 32 -4.48 9.50 -1.08
CA ILE A 32 -3.12 9.81 -0.58
C ILE A 32 -2.83 11.30 -0.34
N THR A 33 -3.63 12.23 -0.87
CA THR A 33 -3.26 13.65 -0.88
C THR A 33 -2.92 14.18 0.51
N GLY A 34 -1.70 14.71 0.66
CA GLY A 34 -1.19 15.30 1.91
C GLY A 34 -0.90 14.30 3.03
N LYS A 35 -0.84 12.99 2.74
CA LYS A 35 -0.60 11.92 3.72
C LYS A 35 0.77 11.28 3.53
N SER A 36 1.30 10.68 4.60
CA SER A 36 2.46 9.80 4.52
C SER A 36 2.03 8.43 3.98
N VAL A 37 2.69 7.99 2.91
CA VAL A 37 2.35 6.77 2.18
C VAL A 37 3.46 5.74 2.36
N PHE A 38 3.08 4.49 2.62
CA PHE A 38 3.96 3.36 2.82
C PHE A 38 3.66 2.29 1.78
N VAL A 39 4.53 2.16 0.78
CA VAL A 39 4.41 1.14 -0.26
C VAL A 39 5.10 -0.13 0.23
N VAL A 40 4.32 -1.18 0.46
CA VAL A 40 4.84 -2.48 0.89
C VAL A 40 4.82 -3.43 -0.29
N THR A 41 5.96 -4.05 -0.57
CA THR A 41 6.13 -4.99 -1.69
C THR A 41 7.07 -6.13 -1.29
N ASN A 42 7.39 -7.04 -2.22
CA ASN A 42 8.39 -8.08 -2.02
C ASN A 42 9.61 -7.88 -2.93
N THR A 43 10.65 -8.68 -2.70
CA THR A 43 11.90 -8.67 -3.49
C THR A 43 11.71 -8.99 -4.98
N THR A 44 10.58 -9.56 -5.37
CA THR A 44 10.29 -9.96 -6.76
C THR A 44 9.50 -8.89 -7.54
N VAL A 45 8.47 -8.32 -6.92
CA VAL A 45 7.57 -7.31 -7.50
C VAL A 45 8.16 -5.91 -7.37
N GLY A 46 8.86 -5.61 -6.28
CA GLY A 46 9.43 -4.30 -5.97
C GLY A 46 10.28 -3.74 -7.11
N PRO A 47 11.33 -4.46 -7.58
CA PRO A 47 12.20 -4.01 -8.66
C PRO A 47 11.48 -3.72 -9.99
N LEU A 48 10.30 -4.31 -10.21
CA LEU A 48 9.54 -4.19 -11.46
C LEU A 48 8.61 -2.98 -11.46
N TYR A 49 8.01 -2.64 -10.31
CA TYR A 49 6.87 -1.71 -10.27
C TYR A 49 6.98 -0.60 -9.22
N SER A 50 7.74 -0.79 -8.14
CA SER A 50 7.73 0.13 -7.00
C SER A 50 8.21 1.53 -7.38
N GLN A 51 9.31 1.62 -8.12
CA GLN A 51 9.83 2.91 -8.58
C GLN A 51 8.80 3.67 -9.44
N SER A 52 8.11 2.99 -10.35
CA SER A 52 7.08 3.61 -11.19
C SER A 52 5.89 4.11 -10.36
N LEU A 53 5.48 3.36 -9.34
CA LEU A 53 4.40 3.78 -8.45
C LEU A 53 4.82 4.99 -7.62
N ILE A 54 5.97 4.93 -6.97
CA ILE A 54 6.50 6.02 -6.13
C ILE A 54 6.59 7.31 -6.94
N GLN A 55 7.18 7.26 -8.15
CA GLN A 55 7.25 8.43 -9.04
C GLN A 55 5.88 9.02 -9.37
N THR A 56 4.87 8.16 -9.54
CA THR A 56 3.51 8.59 -9.87
C THR A 56 2.83 9.32 -8.71
N ILE A 57 3.09 8.89 -7.47
CA ILE A 57 2.36 9.38 -6.29
C ILE A 57 3.10 10.43 -5.46
N SER A 58 4.42 10.57 -5.64
CA SER A 58 5.27 11.46 -4.83
C SER A 58 4.83 12.93 -4.84
N ASN A 59 4.27 13.43 -5.94
CA ASN A 59 3.84 14.82 -6.04
C ASN A 59 2.55 15.12 -5.25
N ASP A 60 1.76 14.09 -4.94
CA ASP A 60 0.48 14.25 -4.25
C ASP A 60 0.56 13.84 -2.77
N ALA A 61 1.50 12.96 -2.41
CA ALA A 61 1.75 12.52 -1.05
C ALA A 61 2.60 13.53 -0.26
N LYS A 62 2.47 13.52 1.08
CA LYS A 62 3.37 14.27 1.98
C LYS A 62 4.77 13.64 2.03
N SER A 63 4.81 12.31 2.08
CA SER A 63 6.04 11.51 2.01
C SER A 63 5.69 10.12 1.47
N VAL A 64 6.66 9.45 0.86
CA VAL A 64 6.51 8.08 0.36
C VAL A 64 7.69 7.25 0.84
N HIS A 65 7.41 6.13 1.49
CA HIS A 65 8.39 5.19 2.01
C HIS A 65 8.16 3.81 1.43
N GLU A 66 9.23 3.13 1.03
CA GLU A 66 9.18 1.77 0.51
C GLU A 66 9.58 0.77 1.59
N ILE A 67 8.82 -0.32 1.71
CA ILE A 67 9.09 -1.44 2.60
C ILE A 67 9.13 -2.70 1.74
N VAL A 68 10.31 -3.32 1.65
CA VAL A 68 10.52 -4.54 0.84
C VAL A 68 10.62 -5.75 1.76
N LEU A 69 9.71 -6.71 1.56
CA LEU A 69 9.67 -7.98 2.28
C LEU A 69 10.30 -9.11 1.43
N PRO A 70 10.81 -10.18 2.05
CA PRO A 70 11.18 -11.38 1.31
C PRO A 70 9.97 -12.00 0.60
N ASP A 71 10.19 -12.61 -0.56
CA ASP A 71 9.12 -13.24 -1.35
C ASP A 71 8.86 -14.70 -0.95
N GLY A 72 7.57 -15.09 -0.87
CA GLY A 72 7.11 -16.45 -0.57
C GLY A 72 6.09 -16.53 0.57
N GLU A 73 5.16 -17.50 0.49
CA GLU A 73 4.14 -17.76 1.53
C GLU A 73 4.77 -18.11 2.89
N SER A 74 5.97 -18.71 2.90
CA SER A 74 6.71 -19.01 4.13
C SER A 74 7.03 -17.77 4.97
N TYR A 75 7.06 -16.59 4.35
CA TYR A 75 7.28 -15.32 5.02
C TYR A 75 5.98 -14.62 5.44
N LYS A 76 4.83 -15.28 5.25
CA LYS A 76 3.53 -14.82 5.77
C LYS A 76 3.40 -15.15 7.25
N ASP A 77 4.30 -14.60 8.04
CA ASP A 77 4.43 -14.85 9.47
C ASP A 77 4.48 -13.55 10.28
N TRP A 78 4.42 -13.69 11.60
CA TRP A 78 4.45 -12.55 12.52
C TRP A 78 5.77 -11.77 12.45
N ILE A 79 6.89 -12.46 12.23
CA ILE A 79 8.23 -11.86 12.20
C ILE A 79 8.36 -10.92 10.99
N THR A 80 7.86 -11.33 9.84
CA THR A 80 7.90 -10.51 8.63
C THR A 80 6.86 -9.39 8.70
N LEU A 81 5.69 -9.64 9.31
CA LEU A 81 4.71 -8.59 9.60
C LEU A 81 5.30 -7.49 10.52
N GLN A 82 6.09 -7.86 11.53
CA GLN A 82 6.74 -6.90 12.42
C GLN A 82 7.63 -5.90 11.68
N LYS A 83 8.28 -6.30 10.59
CA LYS A 83 9.06 -5.39 9.75
C LYS A 83 8.23 -4.23 9.20
N ILE A 84 6.95 -4.46 8.89
CA ILE A 84 6.04 -3.39 8.48
C ILE A 84 5.82 -2.42 9.63
N PHE A 85 5.54 -2.92 10.84
CA PHE A 85 5.33 -2.06 12.01
C PHE A 85 6.58 -1.29 12.41
N ASP A 86 7.75 -1.92 12.38
CA ASP A 86 9.03 -1.28 12.68
C ASP A 86 9.28 -0.12 11.71
N ALA A 87 9.04 -0.32 10.41
CA ALA A 87 9.17 0.74 9.41
C ALA A 87 8.15 1.87 9.63
N LEU A 88 6.88 1.54 9.90
CA LEU A 88 5.85 2.54 10.20
C LEU A 88 6.24 3.40 11.40
N LEU A 89 6.73 2.80 12.48
CA LEU A 89 7.19 3.52 13.67
C LEU A 89 8.45 4.35 13.37
N THR A 90 9.41 3.79 12.65
CA THR A 90 10.69 4.44 12.29
C THR A 90 10.46 5.73 11.50
N TYR A 91 9.52 5.72 10.56
CA TYR A 91 9.19 6.89 9.74
C TYR A 91 8.08 7.77 10.33
N GLY A 92 7.67 7.52 11.58
CA GLY A 92 6.70 8.36 12.28
C GLY A 92 5.29 8.31 11.68
N ALA A 93 4.85 7.14 11.20
CA ALA A 93 3.49 6.94 10.73
C ALA A 93 2.46 7.29 11.81
N ASP A 94 1.37 7.91 11.38
CA ASP A 94 0.25 8.33 12.21
C ASP A 94 -1.08 7.69 11.75
N ARG A 95 -2.19 8.03 12.42
CA ARG A 95 -3.53 7.52 12.09
C ARG A 95 -4.03 7.91 10.69
N LYS A 96 -3.41 8.90 10.05
CA LYS A 96 -3.77 9.40 8.72
C LYS A 96 -2.88 8.83 7.63
N SER A 97 -1.86 8.06 8.00
CA SER A 97 -0.96 7.40 7.06
C SER A 97 -1.71 6.36 6.23
N VAL A 98 -1.16 6.07 5.03
CA VAL A 98 -1.76 5.14 4.08
C VAL A 98 -0.77 4.04 3.73
N LEU A 99 -1.20 2.79 3.83
CA LEU A 99 -0.48 1.63 3.33
C LEU A 99 -0.95 1.29 1.91
N ILE A 100 0.00 1.00 1.02
CA ILE A 100 -0.28 0.46 -0.32
C ILE A 100 0.35 -0.92 -0.41
N ALA A 101 -0.48 -1.94 -0.62
CA ALA A 101 -0.03 -3.29 -0.92
C ALA A 101 0.30 -3.41 -2.41
N LEU A 102 1.59 -3.50 -2.75
CA LEU A 102 2.07 -3.72 -4.12
C LEU A 102 2.59 -5.15 -4.27
N GLY A 103 1.72 -6.07 -4.66
CA GLY A 103 2.09 -7.48 -4.84
C GLY A 103 0.89 -8.38 -5.08
N GLY A 104 1.11 -9.70 -4.89
CA GLY A 104 0.05 -10.70 -4.90
C GLY A 104 -0.67 -10.85 -3.55
N GLY A 105 -1.37 -11.98 -3.38
CA GLY A 105 -2.17 -12.25 -2.18
C GLY A 105 -1.39 -12.24 -0.86
N VAL A 106 -0.14 -12.70 -0.85
CA VAL A 106 0.73 -12.71 0.35
C VAL A 106 0.92 -11.29 0.89
N ILE A 107 1.35 -10.37 0.02
CA ILE A 107 1.53 -8.96 0.37
C ILE A 107 0.18 -8.33 0.73
N GLY A 108 -0.88 -8.63 -0.03
CA GLY A 108 -2.22 -8.13 0.26
C GLY A 108 -2.71 -8.46 1.67
N ASP A 109 -2.60 -9.73 2.08
CA ASP A 109 -3.03 -10.20 3.40
C ASP A 109 -2.20 -9.59 4.53
N MET A 110 -0.87 -9.59 4.38
CA MET A 110 0.02 -9.05 5.41
C MET A 110 -0.17 -7.54 5.60
N VAL A 111 -0.27 -6.79 4.51
CA VAL A 111 -0.46 -5.34 4.54
C VAL A 111 -1.86 -5.00 5.03
N GLY A 112 -2.88 -5.73 4.60
CA GLY A 112 -4.24 -5.55 5.08
C GLY A 112 -4.36 -5.77 6.59
N PHE A 113 -3.70 -6.82 7.10
CA PHE A 113 -3.66 -7.08 8.54
C PHE A 113 -2.83 -6.03 9.30
N ALA A 114 -1.69 -5.59 8.75
CA ALA A 114 -0.90 -4.50 9.32
C ALA A 114 -1.72 -3.20 9.41
N ALA A 115 -2.44 -2.83 8.36
CA ALA A 115 -3.30 -1.65 8.31
C ALA A 115 -4.44 -1.73 9.34
N ALA A 116 -5.07 -2.90 9.50
CA ALA A 116 -6.12 -3.11 10.50
C ALA A 116 -5.60 -3.02 11.95
N SER A 117 -4.34 -3.42 12.17
CA SER A 117 -3.74 -3.52 13.51
C SER A 117 -3.06 -2.22 13.96
N PHE A 118 -2.34 -1.54 13.07
CA PHE A 118 -1.56 -0.36 13.40
C PHE A 118 -2.48 0.78 13.88
N MET A 119 -2.20 1.32 15.07
CA MET A 119 -3.05 2.32 15.73
C MET A 119 -4.55 1.96 15.81
N ARG A 120 -4.90 0.67 15.80
CA ARG A 120 -6.27 0.14 15.74
C ARG A 120 -7.01 0.45 14.42
N GLY A 121 -6.27 0.59 13.32
CA GLY A 121 -6.82 0.80 11.99
C GLY A 121 -6.30 2.08 11.35
N ILE A 122 -5.65 1.93 10.20
CA ILE A 122 -5.34 2.99 9.25
C ILE A 122 -5.77 2.56 7.84
N ARG A 123 -5.59 3.44 6.85
CA ARG A 123 -5.98 3.19 5.46
C ARG A 123 -4.91 2.44 4.69
#